data_AF-A0A5R9L2V7-F1
#
_entry.id   AF-A0A5R9L2V7-F1
#
_cell.length_a   1.000
_cell.length_b   1.000
_cell.length_c   1.000
_cell.angle_alpha   90.00
_cell.angle_beta   90.00
_cell.angle_gamma   90.00
#
_symmetry.space_group_name_H-M   'P 1'
#
loop_
_entity.id
_entity.type
_entity.pdbx_description
1 polymer ?
#
loop_
_entity_poly.entity_id
_entity_poly.type
_entity_poly.pdbx_seq_one_letter_code
_entity_poly.pdbx_strand_id
1 'polypeptide(L)'
;MRTFERQNVDSDPVNPSRNAHPASEVGDPLTQSQAEFLYLIGCQGYRELSQSLQLVHDLALYHSNIPFGDSEKAALFDLKLLWEGFEKMAKA
;
A
#
# COMPACT_ATOMS: atom_id res chain seq x y z
N MET A 1 20.71 43.51 -59.31
CA MET A 1 19.71 42.43 -59.42
C MET A 1 19.87 41.56 -58.17
N ARG A 2 18.78 41.33 -57.41
CA ARG A 2 18.66 40.43 -56.23
C ARG A 2 19.34 40.92 -54.94
N THR A 3 18.82 40.78 -53.72
CA THR A 3 17.48 40.66 -53.10
C THR A 3 17.71 40.85 -51.59
N PHE A 4 16.67 41.25 -50.87
CA PHE A 4 16.56 41.32 -49.41
C PHE A 4 16.88 39.97 -48.72
N GLU A 5 17.26 40.01 -47.43
CA GLU A 5 16.48 39.44 -46.30
C GLU A 5 17.27 39.58 -44.98
N ARG A 6 16.62 40.11 -43.94
CA ARG A 6 17.05 40.09 -42.52
C ARG A 6 16.52 38.80 -41.89
N GLN A 7 17.26 38.18 -40.97
CA GLN A 7 16.71 37.60 -39.72
C GLN A 7 17.87 37.22 -38.80
N ASN A 8 18.05 37.89 -37.66
CA ASN A 8 17.27 37.91 -36.42
C ASN A 8 17.69 36.77 -35.48
N VAL A 9 18.13 37.23 -34.31
CA VAL A 9 18.73 36.51 -33.19
C VAL A 9 17.68 35.56 -32.61
N ASP A 10 18.03 34.28 -32.47
CA ASP A 10 17.27 33.36 -31.63
C ASP A 10 18.11 33.03 -30.39
N SER A 11 17.66 33.52 -29.25
CA SER A 11 18.21 33.22 -27.93
C SER A 11 17.09 32.60 -27.13
N ASP A 12 16.97 31.28 -27.21
CA ASP A 12 16.05 30.52 -26.38
C ASP A 12 16.49 30.58 -24.90
N PRO A 13 15.61 30.97 -23.96
CA PRO A 13 15.90 30.86 -22.55
C PRO A 13 15.63 29.43 -22.08
N VAL A 14 16.68 28.75 -21.62
CA VAL A 14 16.59 27.47 -20.88
C VAL A 14 15.78 27.71 -19.61
N ASN A 15 14.58 27.13 -19.53
CA ASN A 15 13.75 27.13 -18.33
C ASN A 15 14.08 25.89 -17.46
N PRO A 16 14.67 26.06 -16.26
CA PRO A 16 14.91 24.95 -15.35
C PRO A 16 13.74 24.84 -14.38
N SER A 17 12.61 24.30 -14.83
CA SER A 17 11.53 23.91 -13.90
C SER A 17 10.66 22.82 -14.51
N ARG A 18 11.18 21.60 -14.51
CA ARG A 18 10.38 20.44 -14.86
C ARG A 18 10.85 19.17 -14.17
N ASN A 19 11.12 19.25 -12.87
CA ASN A 19 11.30 18.07 -12.01
C ASN A 19 10.69 18.35 -10.61
N ALA A 20 9.43 18.77 -10.59
CA ALA A 20 8.59 18.53 -9.43
C ALA A 20 7.96 17.15 -9.65
N HIS A 21 8.49 16.12 -8.99
CA HIS A 21 7.76 14.86 -8.86
C HIS A 21 6.40 15.21 -8.25
N PRO A 22 5.27 14.91 -8.90
CA PRO A 22 3.98 15.18 -8.29
C PRO A 22 3.92 14.45 -6.96
N ALA A 23 3.61 15.23 -5.93
CA ALA A 23 3.48 14.78 -4.56
C ALA A 23 2.61 13.52 -4.49
N SER A 24 3.12 12.54 -3.75
CA SER A 24 2.43 11.38 -3.17
C SER A 24 1.00 11.19 -3.65
N GLU A 25 0.79 10.20 -4.51
CA GLU A 25 -0.55 9.70 -4.83
C GLU A 25 -1.25 9.35 -3.52
N VAL A 26 -2.12 10.24 -3.06
CA VAL A 26 -3.12 9.92 -2.04
C VAL A 26 -3.97 8.85 -2.72
N GLY A 27 -3.87 7.63 -2.21
CA GLY A 27 -4.58 6.48 -2.79
C GLY A 27 -6.06 6.77 -2.94
N ASP A 28 -6.71 6.06 -3.87
CA ASP A 28 -8.13 6.20 -4.12
C ASP A 28 -8.92 6.14 -2.80
N PRO A 29 -9.95 7.00 -2.61
CA PRO A 29 -10.80 6.95 -1.45
C PRO A 29 -11.38 5.54 -1.27
N LEU A 30 -11.45 5.08 -0.02
CA LEU A 30 -12.06 3.79 0.29
C LEU A 30 -13.50 3.75 -0.20
N THR A 31 -13.92 2.61 -0.73
CA THR A 31 -15.33 2.38 -1.01
C THR A 31 -16.11 2.30 0.31
N GLN A 32 -17.42 2.51 0.24
CA GLN A 32 -18.30 2.42 1.41
C GLN A 32 -18.16 1.07 2.13
N SER A 33 -18.13 -0.03 1.39
CA SER A 33 -18.01 -1.37 1.97
C SER A 33 -16.66 -1.61 2.65
N GLN A 34 -15.57 -1.04 2.11
CA GLN A 34 -14.25 -1.09 2.75
C GLN A 34 -14.24 -0.30 4.06
N ALA A 35 -14.83 0.90 4.07
CA ALA A 35 -14.92 1.73 5.26
C ALA A 35 -15.77 1.08 6.36
N GLU A 36 -16.92 0.50 6.00
CA GLU A 36 -17.80 -0.23 6.93
C GLU A 36 -17.09 -1.45 7.54
N PHE A 37 -16.34 -2.20 6.72
CA PHE A 37 -15.57 -3.33 7.20
C PHE A 37 -14.49 -2.91 8.20
N LEU A 38 -13.73 -1.86 7.90
CA LEU A 38 -12.71 -1.32 8.83
C LEU A 38 -13.34 -0.79 10.11
N TYR A 39 -14.53 -0.18 10.04
CA TYR A 39 -15.27 0.26 11.21
C TYR A 39 -15.64 -0.92 12.13
N LEU A 40 -16.16 -2.02 11.57
CA LEU A 40 -16.48 -3.22 12.33
C LEU A 40 -15.25 -3.82 13.02
N ILE A 41 -14.12 -3.88 12.31
CA ILE A 41 -12.84 -4.34 12.87
C ILE A 41 -12.41 -3.41 14.01
N GLY A 42 -12.49 -2.09 13.81
CA GLY A 42 -12.15 -1.10 14.82
C GLY A 42 -12.98 -1.27 16.10
N CYS A 43 -14.28 -1.55 15.97
CA CYS A 43 -15.17 -1.84 17.10
C CYS A 43 -14.77 -3.11 17.87
N GLN A 44 -14.24 -4.13 17.19
CA GLN A 44 -13.76 -5.37 17.81
C GLN A 44 -12.43 -5.18 18.55
N GLY A 45 -11.62 -4.21 18.12
CA GLY A 45 -10.29 -3.93 18.66
C GLY A 45 -9.18 -4.52 17.79
N TYR A 46 -8.36 -3.65 17.18
CA TYR A 46 -7.28 -4.05 16.28
C TYR A 46 -6.22 -4.92 16.98
N ARG A 47 -5.92 -4.62 18.25
CA ARG A 47 -4.94 -5.37 19.05
C ARG A 47 -5.43 -6.78 19.32
N GLU A 48 -6.67 -6.89 19.77
CA GLU A 48 -7.33 -8.15 20.15
C GLU A 48 -7.48 -9.06 18.93
N LEU A 49 -7.86 -8.48 17.78
CA LEU A 49 -7.97 -9.23 16.54
C LEU A 49 -6.58 -9.70 16.04
N SER A 50 -5.57 -8.83 16.11
CA SER A 50 -4.19 -9.19 15.75
C SER A 50 -3.69 -10.38 16.57
N GLN A 51 -3.85 -10.33 17.90
CA GLN A 51 -3.48 -11.41 18.81
C GLN A 51 -4.24 -12.72 18.51
N SER A 52 -5.52 -12.61 18.15
CA SER A 52 -6.34 -13.77 17.78
C SER A 52 -5.82 -14.45 16.51
N LEU A 53 -5.46 -13.67 15.49
CA LEU A 53 -4.90 -14.20 14.24
C LEU A 53 -3.52 -14.83 14.45
N GLN A 54 -2.66 -14.19 15.25
CA GLN A 54 -1.36 -14.75 15.61
C GLN A 54 -1.52 -16.09 16.32
N LEU A 55 -2.46 -16.20 17.26
CA LEU A 55 -2.73 -17.46 17.96
C LEU A 55 -3.17 -18.58 17.01
N VAL A 56 -4.07 -18.29 16.07
CA VAL A 56 -4.53 -19.28 15.08
C VAL A 56 -3.38 -19.74 14.19
N HIS A 57 -2.53 -18.81 13.76
CA HIS A 57 -1.35 -19.13 12.96
C HIS A 57 -0.35 -20.00 13.73
N ASP A 58 -0.02 -19.63 14.97
CA ASP A 58 0.93 -20.39 15.78
C ASP A 58 0.37 -21.78 16.12
N LEU A 59 -0.95 -21.88 16.34
CA LEU A 59 -1.64 -23.16 16.50
C LEU A 59 -1.46 -24.04 15.26
N ALA A 60 -1.72 -23.51 14.07
CA ALA A 60 -1.51 -24.26 12.83
C ALA A 60 -0.03 -24.64 12.68
N LEU A 61 0.89 -23.68 12.80
CA LEU A 61 2.30 -23.88 12.52
C LEU A 61 2.99 -24.88 13.46
N TYR A 62 2.66 -24.85 14.75
CA TYR A 62 3.37 -25.64 15.76
C TYR A 62 2.59 -26.83 16.29
N HIS A 63 1.26 -26.85 16.13
CA HIS A 63 0.42 -27.92 16.67
C HIS A 63 -0.31 -28.75 15.59
N SER A 64 -0.12 -28.44 14.30
CA SER A 64 -0.57 -29.30 13.21
C SER A 64 0.33 -30.52 13.07
N ASN A 65 -0.28 -31.71 13.00
CA ASN A 65 0.40 -32.95 12.60
C ASN A 65 0.38 -33.18 11.08
N ILE A 66 -0.16 -32.22 10.31
CA ILE A 66 -0.31 -32.30 8.87
C ILE A 66 0.83 -31.49 8.21
N PRO A 67 1.60 -32.07 7.27
CA PRO A 67 2.59 -31.34 6.50
C PRO A 67 1.96 -30.23 5.66
N PHE A 68 2.66 -29.10 5.52
CA PHE A 68 2.19 -27.97 4.73
C PHE A 68 2.70 -28.01 3.29
N GLY A 69 1.75 -28.00 2.35
CA GLY A 69 1.99 -27.68 0.97
C GLY A 69 2.03 -26.16 0.75
N ASP A 70 2.05 -25.77 -0.52
CA ASP A 70 2.21 -24.36 -0.89
C ASP A 70 0.94 -23.54 -0.59
N SER A 71 -0.24 -24.15 -0.67
CA SER A 71 -1.52 -23.53 -0.29
C SER A 71 -1.55 -23.16 1.19
N GLU A 72 -1.14 -24.07 2.07
CA GLU A 72 -1.18 -23.83 3.52
C GLU A 72 -0.14 -22.78 3.91
N LYS A 73 1.05 -22.82 3.29
CA LYS A 73 2.09 -21.79 3.50
C LYS A 73 1.62 -20.40 3.07
N ALA A 74 0.97 -20.29 1.91
CA ALA A 74 0.42 -19.03 1.45
C ALA A 74 -0.64 -18.50 2.41
N ALA A 75 -1.57 -19.34 2.87
CA ALA A 75 -2.60 -18.96 3.83
C ALA A 75 -2.01 -18.48 5.18
N LEU A 76 -0.97 -19.14 5.68
CA LEU A 76 -0.27 -18.71 6.90
C LEU A 76 0.46 -17.37 6.70
N PHE A 77 1.04 -17.15 5.51
CA PHE A 77 1.64 -15.87 5.16
C PHE A 77 0.60 -14.75 5.09
N ASP A 78 -0.57 -14.99 4.49
CA ASP A 78 -1.66 -14.02 4.43
C ASP A 78 -2.19 -13.66 5.83
N LEU A 79 -2.34 -14.65 6.71
CA LEU A 79 -2.69 -14.43 8.12
C LEU A 79 -1.67 -13.53 8.83
N LYS A 80 -0.38 -13.77 8.59
CA LYS A 80 0.70 -12.96 9.13
C LYS A 80 0.62 -11.51 8.65
N LEU A 81 0.48 -11.32 7.34
CA LEU A 81 0.34 -9.99 6.76
C LEU A 81 -0.84 -9.22 7.38
N LEU A 82 -1.96 -9.91 7.56
CA LEU A 82 -3.18 -9.33 8.11
C LEU A 82 -3.00 -8.90 9.58
N TRP A 83 -2.44 -9.75 10.45
CA TRP A 83 -2.24 -9.36 11.85
C TRP A 83 -1.24 -8.21 11.99
N GLU A 84 -0.19 -8.18 11.16
CA GLU A 84 0.81 -7.09 11.19
C GLU A 84 0.17 -5.77 10.74
N GLY A 85 -0.77 -5.84 9.79
CA GLY A 85 -1.62 -4.72 9.41
C GLY A 85 -2.41 -4.18 10.60
N PHE A 86 -3.08 -5.06 11.35
CA PHE A 86 -3.83 -4.66 12.54
C PHE A 86 -2.94 -4.13 13.67
N GLU A 87 -1.74 -4.67 13.87
CA GLU A 87 -0.80 -4.12 14.85
C GLU A 87 -0.40 -2.68 14.51
N LYS A 88 -0.21 -2.37 13.21
CA LYS A 88 0.09 -1.01 12.76
C LYS A 88 -1.09 -0.08 13.02
N MET A 89 -2.31 -0.53 12.74
CA MET A 89 -3.53 0.23 13.01
C MET A 89 -3.77 0.48 14.51
N ALA A 90 -3.37 -0.45 15.38
CA ALA A 90 -3.47 -0.29 16.83
C ALA A 90 -2.44 0.70 17.42
N LYS A 91 -1.41 1.06 16.65
CA LYS A 91 -0.33 1.99 17.04
C LYS A 91 -0.53 3.41 16.47
N ALA A 92 -1.44 3.57 15.52
CA ALA A 92 -1.81 4.84 14.88
C ALA A 92 -2.78 5.63 15.77
#